data_AF-A0A8S3Z4C8-F1
#
_entry.id   AF-A0A8S3Z4C8-F1
#
_cell.length_a   1.000
_cell.length_b   1.000
_cell.length_c   1.000
_cell.angle_alpha   90.00
_cell.angle_beta   90.00
_cell.angle_gamma   90.00
#
_symmetry.space_group_name_H-M   'P 1'
#
loop_
_entity.id
_entity.type
_entity.pdbx_description
1 polymer ?
#
loop_
_entity_poly.entity_id
_entity_poly.type
_entity_poly.pdbx_seq_one_letter_code
_entity_poly.pdbx_strand_id
1 'polypeptide(L)'
;MKIKQQLEKMSYLIKRFQRELRDVKPTPEFVEKLKSMMEEIEEAIHSFKEQHRIKYDDLMRSEKTLYLELQQLERKFEAWNQATRTDNVASQAASSKIPTIVSDISKDLPPEVVAFDKFVQQSGGHQGGWDEQDHQTFLRYRNMYKGRIVFLDHVKPLLPLHTETEIREHEAWFQEYTFLYESKKYAVKKWREKKEEDKEDAISQVQSQLESQKEEDTKKHTLTAEEKAEKLNQINAWRVQKELEKAIKEERKIREEMEKKKQREEDRKHQLETKRKVEEFQKQKHIEEEVLAMINEERKREENERRREIIAKEISRFRNR
;
A
#
# COMPACT_ATOMS: atom_id res chain seq x y z
N MET A 1 36.52 11.09 39.95
CA MET A 1 37.03 9.99 40.80
C MET A 1 37.89 8.97 40.05
N LYS A 2 37.52 8.47 38.85
CA LYS A 2 38.27 7.41 38.14
C LYS A 2 39.74 7.74 37.78
N ILE A 3 40.04 8.99 37.36
CA ILE A 3 41.39 9.40 36.93
C ILE A 3 42.39 9.42 38.10
N LYS A 4 41.96 9.95 39.26
CA LYS A 4 42.80 9.99 40.47
C LYS A 4 43.18 8.57 40.90
N GLN A 5 42.21 7.65 40.88
CA GLN A 5 42.44 6.24 41.21
C GLN A 5 43.40 5.53 40.23
N GLN A 6 43.31 5.83 38.92
CA GLN A 6 44.23 5.28 37.92
C GLN A 6 45.66 5.81 38.10
N LEU A 7 45.82 7.11 38.36
CA LEU A 7 47.11 7.74 38.64
C LEU A 7 47.73 7.21 39.95
N GLU A 8 46.91 7.01 40.99
CA GLU A 8 47.34 6.39 42.25
C GLU A 8 47.83 4.96 42.05
N LYS A 9 47.13 4.16 41.23
CA LYS A 9 47.54 2.80 40.87
C LYS A 9 48.89 2.78 40.13
N MET A 10 49.07 3.65 39.13
CA MET A 10 50.34 3.77 38.41
C MET A 10 51.47 4.24 39.34
N SER A 11 51.20 5.23 40.20
CA SER A 11 52.16 5.71 41.19
C SER A 11 52.58 4.59 42.15
N TYR A 12 51.65 3.75 42.56
CA TYR A 12 51.94 2.58 43.40
C TYR A 12 52.83 1.57 42.69
N LEU A 13 52.54 1.22 41.44
CA LEU A 13 53.35 0.27 40.66
C LEU A 13 54.78 0.79 40.46
N ILE A 14 54.95 2.08 40.14
CA ILE A 14 56.26 2.72 39.99
C ILE A 14 57.04 2.73 41.32
N LYS A 15 56.39 3.08 42.43
CA LYS A 15 57.01 3.05 43.76
C LYS A 15 57.43 1.64 44.18
N ARG A 16 56.62 0.63 43.82
CA ARG A 16 56.95 -0.78 44.06
C ARG A 16 58.16 -1.20 43.23
N PHE A 17 58.17 -0.89 41.94
CA PHE A 17 59.29 -1.16 41.04
C PHE A 17 60.60 -0.51 41.56
N GLN A 18 60.54 0.77 41.95
CA GLN A 18 61.69 1.49 42.53
C GLN A 18 62.21 0.87 43.84
N ARG A 19 61.33 0.26 44.64
CA ARG A 19 61.72 -0.45 45.87
C ARG A 19 62.40 -1.76 45.55
N GLU A 20 61.82 -2.55 44.65
CA GLU A 20 62.42 -3.83 44.24
C GLU A 20 63.80 -3.61 43.59
N LEU A 21 63.99 -2.50 42.86
CA LEU A 21 65.27 -2.12 42.23
C LEU A 21 66.39 -1.73 43.22
N ARG A 22 66.05 -1.38 44.47
CA ARG A 22 67.03 -0.90 45.48
C ARG A 22 67.73 -2.04 46.23
N ASP A 23 67.13 -3.23 46.31
CA ASP A 23 67.44 -4.21 47.35
C ASP A 23 67.96 -5.59 46.89
N VAL A 24 68.49 -5.77 45.67
CA VAL A 24 68.91 -7.13 45.24
C VAL A 24 70.11 -7.18 44.27
N LYS A 25 70.94 -8.23 44.41
CA LYS A 25 71.96 -8.62 43.42
C LYS A 25 71.26 -9.17 42.14
N PRO A 26 71.76 -8.86 40.93
CA PRO A 26 71.12 -9.29 39.69
C PRO A 26 71.26 -10.81 39.49
N THR A 27 70.26 -11.57 39.93
CA THR A 27 70.02 -12.95 39.52
C THR A 27 69.08 -12.98 38.30
N PRO A 28 69.21 -13.96 37.37
CA PRO A 28 68.37 -14.04 36.17
C PRO A 28 66.87 -14.01 36.46
N GLU A 29 66.42 -14.67 37.52
CA GLU A 29 65.01 -14.73 37.94
C GLU A 29 64.50 -13.37 38.43
N PHE A 30 65.37 -12.58 39.05
CA PHE A 30 65.03 -11.24 39.54
C PHE A 30 64.94 -10.22 38.40
N VAL A 31 65.83 -10.34 37.40
CA VAL A 31 65.78 -9.51 36.18
C VAL A 31 64.49 -9.78 35.41
N GLU A 32 64.06 -11.04 35.29
CA GLU A 32 62.79 -11.39 34.64
C GLU A 32 61.58 -10.80 35.38
N LYS A 33 61.59 -10.83 36.72
CA LYS A 33 60.55 -10.22 37.55
C LYS A 33 60.50 -8.69 37.39
N LEU A 34 61.66 -8.02 37.31
CA LEU A 34 61.73 -6.57 37.03
C LEU A 34 61.17 -6.26 35.64
N LYS A 35 61.53 -7.05 34.64
CA LYS A 35 61.03 -6.88 33.28
C LYS A 35 59.50 -7.01 33.23
N SER A 36 58.94 -8.03 33.87
CA SER A 36 57.49 -8.19 34.00
C SER A 36 56.81 -7.00 34.68
N MET A 37 57.37 -6.45 35.76
CA MET A 37 56.83 -5.24 36.40
C MET A 37 56.95 -3.98 35.53
N MET A 38 58.02 -3.88 34.73
CA MET A 38 58.19 -2.78 33.77
C MET A 38 57.14 -2.86 32.67
N GLU A 39 56.89 -4.06 32.11
CA GLU A 39 55.83 -4.31 31.13
C GLU A 39 54.44 -3.99 31.71
N GLU A 40 54.17 -4.34 32.99
CA GLU A 40 52.92 -3.97 33.66
C GLU A 40 52.75 -2.45 33.82
N ILE A 41 53.83 -1.72 34.12
CA ILE A 41 53.81 -0.26 34.22
C ILE A 41 53.60 0.38 32.85
N GLU A 42 54.27 -0.12 31.83
CA GLU A 42 54.14 0.35 30.44
C GLU A 42 52.73 0.14 29.92
N GLU A 43 52.15 -1.04 30.14
CA GLU A 43 50.76 -1.34 29.77
C GLU A 43 49.76 -0.45 30.53
N ALA A 44 50.01 -0.19 31.82
CA ALA A 44 49.17 0.72 32.62
C ALA A 44 49.26 2.18 32.11
N ILE A 45 50.46 2.65 31.72
CA ILE A 45 50.65 3.98 31.13
C ILE A 45 49.99 4.07 29.76
N HIS A 46 50.17 3.04 28.92
CA HIS A 46 49.65 2.99 27.57
C HIS A 46 48.11 2.98 27.58
N SER A 47 47.50 2.07 28.35
CA SER A 47 46.04 2.00 28.50
C SER A 47 45.45 3.29 29.10
N PHE A 48 46.12 3.92 30.06
CA PHE A 48 45.70 5.21 30.60
C PHE A 48 45.70 6.30 29.52
N LYS A 49 46.79 6.43 28.76
CA LYS A 49 46.90 7.41 27.66
C LYS A 49 45.84 7.15 26.59
N GLU A 50 45.63 5.90 26.20
CA GLU A 50 44.66 5.52 25.17
C GLU A 50 43.22 5.80 25.62
N GLN A 51 42.85 5.44 26.85
CA GLN A 51 41.53 5.76 27.39
C GLN A 51 41.27 7.27 27.46
N HIS A 52 42.29 8.06 27.82
CA HIS A 52 42.19 9.51 27.84
C HIS A 52 42.07 10.11 26.44
N ARG A 53 42.79 9.57 25.47
CA ARG A 53 42.67 9.96 24.04
C ARG A 53 41.27 9.71 23.52
N ILE A 54 40.74 8.50 23.72
CA ILE A 54 39.37 8.13 23.31
C ILE A 54 38.35 9.08 23.94
N LYS A 55 38.45 9.32 25.25
CA LYS A 55 37.53 10.20 25.96
C LYS A 55 37.62 11.65 25.46
N TYR A 56 38.82 12.13 25.15
CA TYR A 56 39.01 13.45 24.56
C TYR A 56 38.35 13.52 23.18
N ASP A 57 38.59 12.53 22.31
CA ASP A 57 38.00 12.47 20.97
C ASP A 57 36.47 12.42 21.02
N ASP A 58 35.89 11.65 21.95
CA ASP A 58 34.45 11.58 22.17
C ASP A 58 33.87 12.94 22.62
N LEU A 59 34.55 13.62 23.55
CA LEU A 59 34.15 14.95 23.99
C LEU A 59 34.23 15.96 22.84
N MET A 60 35.30 15.96 22.06
CA MET A 60 35.47 16.83 20.88
C MET A 60 34.38 16.57 19.83
N ARG A 61 34.00 15.31 19.60
CA ARG A 61 32.87 14.98 18.71
C ARG A 61 31.56 15.51 19.26
N SER A 62 31.31 15.33 20.57
CA SER A 62 30.09 15.83 21.20
C SER A 62 29.97 17.35 21.16
N GLU A 63 31.08 18.07 21.43
CA GLU A 63 31.15 19.53 21.34
C GLU A 63 30.84 19.99 19.92
N LYS A 64 31.46 19.37 18.90
CA LYS A 64 31.19 19.70 17.50
C LYS A 64 29.73 19.44 17.12
N THR A 65 29.15 18.33 17.54
CA THR A 65 27.75 18.00 17.26
C THR A 65 26.82 19.02 17.91
N LEU A 66 26.99 19.31 19.20
CA LEU A 66 26.19 20.29 19.92
C LEU A 66 26.32 21.70 19.32
N TYR A 67 27.53 22.08 18.89
CA TYR A 67 27.75 23.34 18.20
C TYR A 67 26.97 23.43 16.88
N LEU A 68 26.96 22.35 16.09
CA LEU A 68 26.17 22.30 14.85
C LEU A 68 24.66 22.33 15.12
N GLU A 69 24.21 21.66 16.18
CA GLU A 69 22.80 21.71 16.61
C GLU A 69 22.40 23.12 17.06
N LEU A 70 23.23 23.81 17.83
CA LEU A 70 23.02 25.21 18.20
C LEU A 70 22.94 26.10 16.96
N GLN A 71 23.87 25.96 16.02
CA GLN A 71 23.85 26.73 14.78
C GLN A 71 22.58 26.44 13.95
N GLN A 72 22.11 25.19 13.94
CA GLN A 72 20.86 24.84 13.28
C GLN A 72 19.66 25.49 13.97
N LEU A 73 19.62 25.49 15.31
CA LEU A 73 18.57 26.14 16.09
C LEU A 73 18.58 27.66 15.88
N GLU A 74 19.76 28.29 15.86
CA GLU A 74 19.92 29.71 15.54
C GLU A 74 19.37 30.03 14.14
N ARG A 75 19.71 29.21 13.14
CA ARG A 75 19.15 29.36 11.78
C ARG A 75 17.64 29.19 11.75
N LYS A 76 17.09 28.24 12.51
CA LYS A 76 15.64 28.06 12.62
C LYS A 76 14.98 29.26 13.28
N PHE A 77 15.58 29.79 14.34
CA PHE A 77 15.11 30.98 15.02
C PHE A 77 15.12 32.20 14.08
N GLU A 78 16.20 32.38 13.33
CA GLU A 78 16.31 33.44 12.33
C GLU A 78 15.29 33.26 11.19
N ALA A 79 15.08 32.03 10.71
CA ALA A 79 14.05 31.74 9.72
C ALA A 79 12.63 32.02 10.24
N TRP A 80 12.33 31.67 11.50
CA TRP A 80 11.07 32.06 12.15
C TRP A 80 10.94 33.58 12.26
N ASN A 81 12.01 34.27 12.62
CA ASN A 81 12.04 35.73 12.71
C ASN A 81 11.91 36.42 11.34
N GLN A 82 12.32 35.76 10.25
CA GLN A 82 12.14 36.27 8.89
C GLN A 82 10.74 35.95 8.34
N ALA A 83 10.19 34.77 8.61
CA ALA A 83 8.82 34.40 8.24
C ALA A 83 7.80 35.37 8.88
N THR A 84 8.00 35.76 10.14
CA THR A 84 7.19 36.78 10.80
C THR A 84 7.36 38.18 10.20
N ARG A 85 8.47 38.46 9.51
CA ARG A 85 8.69 39.73 8.80
C ARG A 85 8.07 39.75 7.41
N THR A 86 8.11 38.65 6.66
CA THR A 86 7.53 38.59 5.30
C THR A 86 6.00 38.69 5.29
N ASP A 87 5.33 38.14 6.31
CA ASP A 87 3.87 38.29 6.47
C ASP A 87 3.45 39.72 6.84
N ASN A 88 4.36 40.51 7.43
CA ASN A 88 4.13 41.90 7.80
C ASN A 88 4.29 42.89 6.63
N VAL A 89 5.02 42.56 5.55
CA VAL A 89 5.19 43.48 4.40
C VAL A 89 3.95 43.50 3.50
N ALA A 90 3.16 42.42 3.44
CA ALA A 90 1.91 42.40 2.71
C ALA A 90 0.77 43.21 3.38
N SER A 91 0.94 43.59 4.66
CA SER A 91 -0.12 44.18 5.49
C SER A 91 0.15 45.63 5.94
N GLN A 92 1.28 46.24 5.55
CA GLN A 92 1.60 47.63 5.92
C GLN A 92 1.09 48.66 4.89
N ALA A 93 -0.24 48.80 4.81
CA ALA A 93 -0.89 49.99 4.30
C ALA A 93 -1.94 50.52 5.30
N ALA A 94 -1.65 50.47 6.61
CA ALA A 94 -2.39 51.24 7.60
C ALA A 94 -1.62 51.35 8.92
N SER A 95 -1.15 52.56 9.20
CA SER A 95 -1.05 53.19 10.52
C SER A 95 -0.43 52.41 11.70
N SER A 96 0.82 52.78 12.00
CA SER A 96 1.27 53.25 13.31
C SER A 96 0.48 52.77 14.53
N LYS A 97 0.89 51.62 15.08
CA LYS A 97 0.98 51.31 16.53
C LYS A 97 1.68 49.96 16.68
N ILE A 98 2.69 49.92 17.53
CA ILE A 98 3.54 48.78 17.83
C ILE A 98 2.68 47.57 18.26
N PRO A 99 2.76 46.41 17.58
CA PRO A 99 2.18 45.17 18.10
C PRO A 99 3.27 44.26 18.66
N THR A 100 3.24 44.13 19.97
CA THR A 100 3.94 43.15 20.78
C THR A 100 3.55 41.73 20.33
N ILE A 101 4.53 40.95 19.86
CA ILE A 101 4.42 39.56 19.33
C ILE A 101 3.77 38.55 20.32
N VAL A 102 3.56 38.94 21.58
CA VAL A 102 2.92 38.11 22.60
C VAL A 102 1.42 37.87 22.33
N SER A 103 0.77 38.72 21.52
CA SER A 103 -0.68 38.62 21.33
C SER A 103 -1.14 37.44 20.49
N ASP A 104 -0.29 36.82 19.66
CA ASP A 104 -0.76 35.79 18.72
C ASP A 104 -0.71 34.37 19.30
N ILE A 105 0.30 34.07 20.13
CA ILE A 105 0.32 32.82 20.91
C ILE A 105 -0.73 32.89 22.04
N SER A 106 -0.98 34.07 22.61
CA SER A 106 -1.97 34.25 23.67
C SER A 106 -3.43 34.08 23.21
N LYS A 107 -3.72 34.09 21.91
CA LYS A 107 -5.08 33.88 21.39
C LYS A 107 -5.52 32.42 21.44
N ASP A 108 -4.57 31.48 21.33
CA ASP A 108 -4.85 30.04 21.39
C ASP A 108 -4.61 29.41 22.76
N LEU A 109 -3.96 30.15 23.68
CA LEU A 109 -3.76 29.70 25.05
C LEU A 109 -4.98 30.06 25.91
N PRO A 110 -5.45 29.12 26.78
CA PRO A 110 -6.52 29.43 27.71
C PRO A 110 -6.16 30.65 28.59
N PRO A 111 -7.13 31.55 28.87
CA PRO A 111 -6.89 32.78 29.63
C PRO A 111 -6.28 32.53 31.02
N GLU A 112 -6.53 31.36 31.60
CA GLU A 112 -5.96 30.91 32.87
C GLU A 112 -4.44 30.68 32.79
N VAL A 113 -3.94 30.21 31.64
CA VAL A 113 -2.50 30.04 31.40
C VAL A 113 -1.81 31.40 31.35
N VAL A 114 -2.43 32.36 30.65
CA VAL A 114 -1.92 33.73 30.54
C VAL A 114 -1.97 34.44 31.89
N ALA A 115 -3.02 34.24 32.68
CA ALA A 115 -3.13 34.79 34.02
C ALA A 115 -2.04 34.27 34.96
N PHE A 116 -1.79 32.96 34.96
CA PHE A 116 -0.71 32.35 35.75
C PHE A 116 0.67 32.85 35.32
N ASP A 117 0.96 32.89 34.01
CA ASP A 117 2.28 33.32 33.54
C ASP A 117 2.53 34.81 33.85
N LYS A 118 1.51 35.67 33.75
CA LYS A 118 1.58 37.08 34.18
C LYS A 118 1.82 37.20 35.68
N PHE A 119 1.13 36.41 36.50
CA PHE A 119 1.31 36.39 37.94
C PHE A 119 2.75 36.01 38.32
N VAL A 120 3.29 34.92 37.73
CA VAL A 120 4.68 34.49 37.95
C VAL A 120 5.68 35.57 37.55
N GLN A 121 5.48 36.24 36.42
CA GLN A 121 6.34 37.33 35.98
C GLN A 121 6.30 38.55 36.93
N GLN A 122 5.11 38.90 37.43
CA GLN A 122 4.92 40.04 38.33
C GLN A 122 5.45 39.76 39.75
N SER A 123 5.34 38.53 40.23
CA SER A 123 5.77 38.14 41.58
C SER A 123 7.24 37.75 41.69
N GLY A 124 8.07 38.01 40.67
CA GLY A 124 9.51 37.71 40.74
C GLY A 124 9.85 36.22 40.54
N GLY A 125 9.02 35.49 39.78
CA GLY A 125 9.26 34.12 39.40
C GLY A 125 8.49 33.08 40.23
N HIS A 126 8.84 31.80 40.05
CA HIS A 126 8.16 30.68 40.69
C HIS A 126 8.39 30.60 42.21
N GLN A 127 9.27 31.43 42.74
CA GLN A 127 9.62 31.50 44.16
C GLN A 127 9.12 32.77 44.83
N GLY A 128 8.34 33.62 44.15
CA GLY A 128 7.84 34.85 44.75
C GLY A 128 8.95 35.88 45.05
N GLY A 129 10.10 35.76 44.39
CA GLY A 129 11.30 36.57 44.67
C GLY A 129 12.13 36.11 45.87
N TRP A 130 11.78 35.00 46.53
CA TRP A 130 12.58 34.40 47.59
C TRP A 130 13.71 33.54 47.01
N ASP A 131 14.79 33.38 47.78
CA ASP A 131 15.82 32.43 47.41
C ASP A 131 15.33 30.97 47.57
N GLU A 132 16.04 30.05 46.93
CA GLU A 132 15.67 28.63 46.96
C GLU A 132 15.70 28.04 48.37
N GLN A 133 16.66 28.42 49.21
CA GLN A 133 16.83 27.81 50.53
C GLN A 133 15.71 28.21 51.48
N ASP A 134 15.35 29.49 51.46
CA ASP A 134 14.31 30.09 52.28
C ASP A 134 12.92 29.65 51.78
N HIS A 135 12.72 29.59 50.46
CA HIS A 135 11.50 29.05 49.86
C HIS A 135 11.28 27.58 50.22
N GLN A 136 12.32 26.73 50.14
CA GLN A 136 12.21 25.31 50.52
C GLN A 136 11.95 25.13 52.02
N THR A 137 12.59 25.94 52.86
CA THR A 137 12.35 25.93 54.30
C THR A 137 10.90 26.32 54.59
N PHE A 138 10.40 27.38 53.97
CA PHE A 138 8.98 27.76 54.04
C PHE A 138 8.04 26.62 53.65
N LEU A 139 8.23 26.01 52.47
CA LEU A 139 7.38 24.92 51.99
C LEU A 139 7.37 23.71 52.93
N ARG A 140 8.53 23.36 53.51
CA ARG A 140 8.63 22.23 54.43
C ARG A 140 7.72 22.41 55.64
N TYR A 141 7.83 23.54 56.33
CA TYR A 141 7.01 23.81 57.53
C TYR A 141 5.55 24.05 57.16
N ARG A 142 5.29 24.77 56.07
CA ARG A 142 3.93 25.00 55.58
C ARG A 142 3.20 23.69 55.28
N ASN A 143 3.86 22.72 54.66
CA ASN A 143 3.29 21.40 54.39
C ASN A 143 3.12 20.55 55.65
N MET A 144 4.08 20.60 56.59
CA MET A 144 3.98 19.91 57.88
C MET A 144 2.76 20.36 58.69
N TYR A 145 2.46 21.66 58.70
CA TYR A 145 1.37 22.25 59.47
C TYR A 145 0.12 22.57 58.63
N LYS A 146 0.09 22.14 57.36
CA LYS A 146 -1.03 22.34 56.42
C LYS A 146 -1.48 23.81 56.29
N GLY A 147 -0.53 24.74 56.30
CA GLY A 147 -0.81 26.18 56.19
C GLY A 147 -1.51 26.81 57.41
N ARG A 148 -1.59 26.13 58.56
CA ARG A 148 -2.15 26.71 59.79
C ARG A 148 -1.21 27.72 60.41
N ILE A 149 -1.73 28.83 60.95
CA ILE A 149 -0.96 29.94 61.56
C ILE A 149 0.19 29.48 62.48
N VAL A 150 0.03 28.36 63.20
CA VAL A 150 1.07 27.74 64.04
C VAL A 150 2.39 27.46 63.31
N PHE A 151 2.39 27.35 61.98
CA PHE A 151 3.63 27.16 61.20
C PHE A 151 4.52 28.40 61.23
N LEU A 152 3.94 29.61 61.36
CA LEU A 152 4.68 30.87 61.40
C LEU A 152 5.64 30.90 62.60
N ASP A 153 5.19 30.42 63.75
CA ASP A 153 5.99 30.34 64.98
C ASP A 153 7.19 29.41 64.83
N HIS A 154 7.08 28.39 63.99
CA HIS A 154 8.15 27.42 63.73
C HIS A 154 9.08 27.81 62.59
N VAL A 155 8.59 28.56 61.59
CA VAL A 155 9.38 28.95 60.41
C VAL A 155 10.16 30.25 60.62
N LYS A 156 9.62 31.18 61.41
CA LYS A 156 10.26 32.48 61.73
C LYS A 156 11.68 32.36 62.30
N PRO A 157 11.99 31.43 63.23
CA PRO A 157 13.36 31.26 63.73
C PRO A 157 14.34 30.70 62.68
N LEU A 158 13.83 30.12 61.60
CA LEU A 158 14.62 29.44 60.56
C LEU A 158 14.86 30.31 59.33
N LEU A 159 14.12 31.42 59.21
CA LEU A 159 14.24 32.40 58.14
C LEU A 159 14.68 33.75 58.73
N PRO A 160 15.94 33.86 59.21
CA PRO A 160 16.42 35.05 59.89
C PRO A 160 16.49 36.30 59.00
N LEU A 161 16.48 36.12 57.67
CA LEU A 161 16.44 37.21 56.69
C LEU A 161 15.02 37.71 56.40
N HIS A 162 13.99 37.02 56.89
CA HIS A 162 12.60 37.34 56.60
C HIS A 162 11.80 37.70 57.84
N THR A 163 11.00 38.75 57.73
CA THR A 163 10.10 39.17 58.80
C THR A 163 8.84 38.29 58.84
N GLU A 164 8.17 38.24 59.99
CA GLU A 164 6.89 37.50 60.09
C GLU A 164 5.83 38.03 59.12
N THR A 165 5.85 39.34 58.83
CA THR A 165 5.02 39.99 57.83
C THR A 165 5.34 39.49 56.43
N GLU A 166 6.62 39.42 56.05
CA GLU A 166 7.04 38.87 54.75
C GLU A 166 6.66 37.40 54.60
N ILE A 167 6.77 36.59 55.66
CA ILE A 167 6.35 35.18 55.64
C ILE A 167 4.84 35.06 55.43
N ARG A 168 4.03 35.96 56.01
CA ARG A 168 2.57 36.00 55.81
C ARG A 168 2.21 36.44 54.39
N GLU A 169 2.88 37.46 53.87
CA GLU A 169 2.72 37.91 52.48
C GLU A 169 3.09 36.79 51.50
N HIS A 170 4.15 36.03 51.81
CA HIS A 170 4.58 34.88 51.01
C HIS A 170 3.61 33.71 51.09
N GLU A 171 2.94 33.47 52.23
CA GLU A 171 1.84 32.49 52.30
C GLU A 171 0.64 32.94 51.47
N ALA A 172 0.27 34.22 51.50
CA ALA A 172 -0.80 34.75 50.65
C ALA A 172 -0.45 34.60 49.16
N TRP A 173 0.78 34.93 48.79
CA TRP A 173 1.30 34.68 47.44
C TRP A 173 1.27 33.19 47.07
N PHE A 174 1.69 32.30 47.97
CA PHE A 174 1.74 30.86 47.70
C PHE A 174 0.33 30.26 47.50
N GLN A 175 -0.67 30.75 48.25
CA GLN A 175 -2.06 30.36 48.06
C GLN A 175 -2.58 30.77 46.68
N GLU A 176 -2.34 32.03 46.28
CA GLU A 176 -2.71 32.53 44.95
C GLU A 176 -1.96 31.80 43.83
N TYR A 177 -0.66 31.56 44.01
CA TYR A 177 0.17 30.77 43.11
C TYR A 177 -0.40 29.38 42.91
N THR A 178 -0.76 28.69 44.00
CA THR A 178 -1.31 27.34 43.96
C THR A 178 -2.65 27.32 43.23
N PHE A 179 -3.55 28.26 43.54
CA PHE A 179 -4.85 28.38 42.88
C PHE A 179 -4.72 28.62 41.38
N LEU A 180 -3.88 29.58 40.96
CA LEU A 180 -3.66 29.88 39.56
C LEU A 180 -2.96 28.73 38.83
N TYR A 181 -2.04 28.02 39.49
CA TYR A 181 -1.39 26.85 38.93
C TYR A 181 -2.37 25.69 38.69
N GLU A 182 -3.27 25.43 39.63
CA GLU A 182 -4.33 24.43 39.48
C GLU A 182 -5.33 24.82 38.39
N SER A 183 -5.71 26.10 38.33
CA SER A 183 -6.57 26.65 37.28
C SER A 183 -5.94 26.50 35.90
N LYS A 184 -4.64 26.85 35.75
CA LYS A 184 -3.84 26.61 34.54
C LYS A 184 -3.84 25.14 34.16
N LYS A 185 -3.60 24.24 35.11
CA LYS A 185 -3.58 22.78 34.85
C LYS A 185 -4.93 22.27 34.35
N TYR A 186 -6.02 22.72 34.96
CA TYR A 186 -7.37 22.36 34.54
C TYR A 186 -7.70 22.90 33.13
N ALA A 187 -7.39 24.17 32.88
CA ALA A 187 -7.62 24.80 31.58
C ALA A 187 -6.84 24.12 30.45
N VAL A 188 -5.57 23.77 30.69
CA VAL A 188 -4.75 23.01 29.73
C VAL A 188 -5.32 21.63 29.48
N LYS A 189 -5.79 20.93 30.52
CA LYS A 189 -6.41 19.61 30.37
C LYS A 189 -7.66 19.70 29.49
N LYS A 190 -8.57 20.62 29.80
CA LYS A 190 -9.81 20.84 29.05
C LYS A 190 -9.54 21.26 27.60
N TRP A 191 -8.55 22.11 27.38
CA TRP A 191 -8.13 22.52 26.04
C TRP A 191 -7.60 21.35 25.20
N ARG A 192 -6.83 20.43 25.81
CA ARG A 192 -6.37 19.20 25.14
C ARG A 192 -7.52 18.25 24.83
N GLU A 193 -8.42 18.03 25.79
CA GLU A 193 -9.60 17.16 25.59
C GLU A 193 -10.45 17.68 24.42
N LYS A 194 -10.73 19.00 24.39
CA LYS A 194 -11.47 19.62 23.29
C LYS A 194 -10.75 19.50 21.93
N LYS A 195 -9.42 19.69 21.91
CA LYS A 195 -8.65 19.55 20.67
C LYS A 195 -8.65 18.12 20.11
N GLU A 196 -8.74 17.11 20.97
CA GLU A 196 -8.85 15.73 20.51
C GLU A 196 -10.26 15.42 20.01
N GLU A 197 -11.30 15.91 20.69
CA GLU A 197 -12.70 15.81 20.25
C GLU A 197 -12.89 16.45 18.85
N ASP A 198 -12.41 17.68 18.65
CA ASP A 198 -12.46 18.37 17.35
C ASP A 198 -11.75 17.56 16.24
N LYS A 199 -10.70 16.81 16.59
CA LYS A 199 -9.94 15.96 15.66
C LYS A 199 -10.67 14.66 15.35
N GLU A 200 -11.29 14.03 16.34
CA GLU A 200 -12.14 12.84 16.14
C GLU A 200 -13.36 13.17 15.28
N ASP A 201 -14.01 14.32 15.52
CA ASP A 201 -15.13 14.80 14.72
C ASP A 201 -14.72 15.08 13.26
N ALA A 202 -13.56 15.70 13.05
CA ALA A 202 -13.02 15.94 11.71
C ALA A 202 -12.72 14.62 10.96
N ILE A 203 -12.17 13.62 11.66
CA ILE A 203 -11.92 12.28 11.09
C ILE A 203 -13.24 11.59 10.74
N SER A 204 -14.22 11.64 11.64
CA SER A 204 -15.55 11.06 11.42
C SER A 204 -16.27 11.69 10.23
N GLN A 205 -16.19 13.01 10.09
CA GLN A 205 -16.78 13.74 8.95
C GLN A 205 -16.13 13.35 7.62
N VAL A 206 -14.80 13.25 7.58
CA VAL A 206 -14.06 12.81 6.37
C VAL A 206 -14.40 11.36 6.03
N GLN A 207 -14.54 10.49 7.03
CA GLN A 207 -14.90 9.09 6.82
C GLN A 207 -16.32 8.93 6.27
N SER A 208 -17.29 9.69 6.80
CA SER A 208 -18.67 9.73 6.29
C SER A 208 -18.75 10.24 4.85
N GLN A 209 -17.94 11.25 4.50
CA GLN A 209 -17.84 11.75 3.13
C GLN A 209 -17.24 10.70 2.17
N LEU A 210 -16.22 9.96 2.61
CA LEU A 210 -15.61 8.88 1.82
C LEU A 210 -16.59 7.72 1.58
N GLU A 211 -17.38 7.35 2.58
CA GLU A 211 -18.41 6.30 2.44
C GLU A 211 -19.50 6.73 1.46
N SER A 212 -19.98 7.97 1.55
CA SER A 212 -20.98 8.52 0.63
C SER A 212 -20.47 8.55 -0.83
N GLN A 213 -19.20 8.91 -1.04
CA GLN A 213 -18.58 8.87 -2.37
C GLN A 213 -18.44 7.45 -2.91
N LYS A 214 -18.04 6.48 -2.07
CA LYS A 214 -17.98 5.06 -2.46
C LYS A 214 -19.35 4.53 -2.87
N GLU A 215 -20.43 4.87 -2.16
CA GLU A 215 -21.78 4.44 -2.52
C GLU A 215 -22.25 5.02 -3.86
N GLU A 216 -21.95 6.29 -4.16
CA GLU A 216 -22.25 6.89 -5.47
C GLU A 216 -21.46 6.25 -6.60
N ASP A 217 -20.16 5.99 -6.41
CA ASP A 217 -19.31 5.35 -7.43
C ASP A 217 -19.73 3.91 -7.69
N THR A 218 -20.14 3.18 -6.65
CA THR A 218 -20.63 1.79 -6.79
C THR A 218 -21.94 1.75 -7.60
N LYS A 219 -22.87 2.67 -7.34
CA LYS A 219 -24.14 2.78 -8.10
C LYS A 219 -23.94 3.16 -9.56
N LYS A 220 -22.98 4.05 -9.86
CA LYS A 220 -22.64 4.40 -11.26
C LYS A 220 -21.99 3.24 -12.02
N HIS A 221 -21.15 2.46 -11.34
CA HIS A 221 -20.51 1.29 -11.94
C HIS A 221 -21.49 0.13 -12.20
N THR A 222 -22.49 -0.09 -11.35
CA THR A 222 -23.50 -1.14 -11.58
C THR A 222 -24.40 -0.82 -12.77
N LEU A 223 -24.86 0.44 -12.90
CA LEU A 223 -25.71 0.86 -14.01
C LEU A 223 -24.99 0.72 -15.37
N THR A 224 -23.71 1.09 -15.43
CA THR A 224 -22.92 0.96 -16.66
C THR A 224 -22.53 -0.49 -17.00
N ALA A 225 -22.51 -1.40 -16.02
CA ALA A 225 -22.29 -2.83 -16.25
C ALA A 225 -23.55 -3.51 -16.78
N GLU A 226 -24.72 -3.14 -16.27
CA GLU A 226 -26.02 -3.67 -16.68
C GLU A 226 -26.35 -3.31 -18.14
N GLU A 227 -26.10 -2.05 -18.54
CA GLU A 227 -26.25 -1.61 -19.94
C GLU A 227 -25.30 -2.36 -20.91
N LYS A 228 -24.09 -2.68 -20.48
CA LYS A 228 -23.11 -3.44 -21.29
C LYS A 228 -23.53 -4.90 -21.42
N ALA A 229 -24.06 -5.50 -20.35
CA ALA A 229 -24.57 -6.86 -20.37
C ALA A 229 -25.77 -7.01 -21.31
N GLU A 230 -26.68 -6.03 -21.31
CA GLU A 230 -27.85 -6.03 -22.18
C GLU A 230 -27.47 -5.90 -23.66
N LYS A 231 -26.51 -5.02 -24.00
CA LYS A 231 -25.96 -4.94 -25.37
C LYS A 231 -25.28 -6.23 -25.82
N LEU A 232 -24.53 -6.88 -24.94
CA LEU A 232 -23.87 -8.15 -25.27
C LEU A 232 -24.90 -9.27 -25.53
N ASN A 233 -25.97 -9.31 -24.74
CA ASN A 233 -27.07 -10.25 -24.94
C ASN A 233 -27.78 -10.02 -26.27
N GLN A 234 -28.04 -8.76 -26.65
CA GLN A 234 -28.62 -8.43 -27.96
C GLN A 234 -27.72 -8.86 -29.13
N ILE A 235 -26.40 -8.64 -29.02
CA ILE A 235 -25.43 -9.07 -30.03
C ILE A 235 -25.39 -10.61 -30.15
N ASN A 236 -25.39 -11.32 -29.02
CA ASN A 236 -25.37 -12.77 -29.00
C ASN A 236 -26.67 -13.36 -29.58
N ALA A 237 -27.83 -12.81 -29.21
CA ALA A 237 -29.12 -13.23 -29.77
C ALA A 237 -29.16 -13.04 -31.29
N TRP A 238 -28.66 -11.91 -31.79
CA TRP A 238 -28.56 -11.65 -33.23
C TRP A 238 -27.63 -12.65 -33.94
N ARG A 239 -26.49 -12.99 -33.33
CA ARG A 239 -25.54 -13.97 -33.87
C ARG A 239 -26.15 -15.37 -33.97
N VAL A 240 -26.82 -15.82 -32.91
CA VAL A 240 -27.53 -17.11 -32.89
C VAL A 240 -28.61 -17.15 -33.96
N GLN A 241 -29.40 -16.08 -34.10
CA GLN A 241 -30.45 -16.02 -35.11
C GLN A 241 -29.88 -16.06 -36.55
N LYS A 242 -28.74 -15.40 -36.79
CA LYS A 242 -28.05 -15.47 -38.08
C LYS A 242 -27.48 -16.85 -38.40
N GLU A 243 -26.96 -17.56 -37.40
CA GLU A 243 -26.49 -18.94 -37.58
C GLU A 243 -27.65 -19.89 -37.85
N LEU A 244 -28.76 -19.74 -37.11
CA LEU A 244 -29.97 -20.53 -37.34
C LEU A 244 -30.54 -20.31 -38.74
N GLU A 245 -30.60 -19.07 -39.21
CA GLU A 245 -31.05 -18.74 -40.57
C GLU A 245 -30.15 -19.38 -41.65
N LYS A 246 -28.82 -19.38 -41.44
CA LYS A 246 -27.88 -20.07 -42.33
C LYS A 246 -28.08 -21.58 -42.32
N ALA A 247 -28.27 -22.18 -41.14
CA ALA A 247 -28.49 -23.62 -40.99
C ALA A 247 -29.77 -24.06 -41.71
N ILE A 248 -30.88 -23.33 -41.53
CA ILE A 248 -32.15 -23.58 -42.22
C ILE A 248 -31.97 -23.48 -43.74
N LYS A 249 -31.23 -22.47 -44.21
CA LYS A 249 -30.98 -22.29 -45.65
C LYS A 249 -30.15 -23.43 -46.24
N GLU A 250 -29.15 -23.92 -45.50
CA GLU A 250 -28.31 -25.01 -45.95
C GLU A 250 -29.05 -26.35 -45.90
N GLU A 251 -29.84 -26.61 -44.85
CA GLU A 251 -30.73 -27.77 -44.78
C GLU A 251 -31.73 -27.79 -45.93
N ARG A 252 -32.32 -26.64 -46.27
CA ARG A 252 -33.21 -26.51 -47.42
C ARG A 252 -32.51 -26.85 -48.74
N LYS A 253 -31.29 -26.36 -48.97
CA LYS A 253 -30.52 -26.72 -50.18
C LYS A 253 -30.23 -28.21 -50.24
N ILE A 254 -29.78 -28.82 -49.14
CA ILE A 254 -29.50 -30.26 -49.07
C ILE A 254 -30.76 -31.05 -49.41
N ARG A 255 -31.92 -30.66 -48.87
CA ARG A 255 -33.21 -31.29 -49.19
C ARG A 255 -33.57 -31.15 -50.67
N GLU A 256 -33.40 -29.97 -51.26
CA GLU A 256 -33.66 -29.73 -52.70
C GLU A 256 -32.70 -30.55 -53.60
N GLU A 257 -31.42 -30.70 -53.22
CA GLU A 257 -30.45 -31.51 -53.96
C GLU A 257 -30.75 -33.01 -53.87
N MET A 258 -31.14 -33.49 -52.69
CA MET A 258 -31.55 -34.88 -52.47
C MET A 258 -32.78 -35.23 -53.32
N GLU A 259 -33.78 -34.35 -53.38
CA GLU A 259 -34.98 -34.56 -54.20
C GLU A 259 -34.62 -34.58 -55.70
N LYS A 260 -33.78 -33.64 -56.16
CA LYS A 260 -33.30 -33.62 -57.56
C LYS A 260 -32.48 -34.86 -57.91
N LYS A 261 -31.72 -35.42 -56.97
CA LYS A 261 -30.94 -36.65 -57.18
C LYS A 261 -31.88 -37.85 -57.29
N LYS A 262 -32.89 -37.92 -56.40
CA LYS A 262 -33.91 -38.96 -56.43
C LYS A 262 -34.71 -38.93 -57.74
N GLN A 263 -35.17 -37.76 -58.18
CA GLN A 263 -35.87 -37.62 -59.46
C GLN A 263 -35.00 -38.10 -60.64
N ARG A 264 -33.71 -37.70 -60.68
CA ARG A 264 -32.78 -38.17 -61.73
C ARG A 264 -32.59 -39.68 -61.72
N GLU A 265 -32.57 -40.30 -60.55
CA GLU A 265 -32.48 -41.76 -60.43
C GLU A 265 -33.76 -42.45 -60.94
N GLU A 266 -34.92 -41.94 -60.56
CA GLU A 266 -36.22 -42.42 -61.03
C GLU A 266 -36.37 -42.28 -62.54
N ASP A 267 -36.02 -41.12 -63.11
CA ASP A 267 -36.02 -40.89 -64.55
C ASP A 267 -35.07 -41.85 -65.27
N ARG A 268 -33.85 -42.07 -64.72
CA ARG A 268 -32.88 -43.02 -65.29
C ARG A 268 -33.42 -44.44 -65.27
N LYS A 269 -34.08 -44.84 -64.17
CA LYS A 269 -34.71 -46.16 -64.05
C LYS A 269 -35.82 -46.32 -65.08
N HIS A 270 -36.65 -45.30 -65.26
CA HIS A 270 -37.73 -45.30 -66.25
C HIS A 270 -37.19 -45.37 -67.69
N GLN A 271 -36.12 -44.63 -68.01
CA GLN A 271 -35.45 -44.70 -69.30
C GLN A 271 -34.90 -46.10 -69.58
N LEU A 272 -34.26 -46.73 -68.59
CA LEU A 272 -33.73 -48.08 -68.72
C LEU A 272 -34.84 -49.12 -68.92
N GLU A 273 -35.94 -48.99 -68.18
CA GLU A 273 -37.11 -49.86 -68.34
C GLU A 273 -37.76 -49.71 -69.72
N THR A 274 -37.90 -48.48 -70.20
CA THR A 274 -38.42 -48.18 -71.55
C THR A 274 -37.51 -48.77 -72.62
N LYS A 275 -36.18 -48.59 -72.49
CA LYS A 275 -35.20 -49.18 -73.41
C LYS A 275 -35.31 -50.71 -73.44
N ARG A 276 -35.44 -51.35 -72.28
CA ARG A 276 -35.61 -52.81 -72.17
C ARG A 276 -36.87 -53.28 -72.91
N LYS A 277 -38.00 -52.59 -72.73
CA LYS A 277 -39.25 -52.89 -73.44
C LYS A 277 -39.11 -52.75 -74.96
N VAL A 278 -38.39 -51.72 -75.43
CA VAL A 278 -38.12 -51.52 -76.87
C VAL A 278 -37.22 -52.64 -77.41
N GLU A 279 -36.16 -53.02 -76.71
CA GLU A 279 -35.27 -54.13 -77.11
C GLU A 279 -36.01 -55.48 -77.13
N GLU A 280 -36.88 -55.75 -76.15
CA GLU A 280 -37.75 -56.93 -76.13
C GLU A 280 -38.70 -56.94 -77.35
N PHE A 281 -39.33 -55.80 -77.65
CA PHE A 281 -40.21 -55.67 -78.82
C PHE A 281 -39.46 -55.85 -80.15
N GLN A 282 -38.25 -55.28 -80.28
CA GLN A 282 -37.40 -55.46 -81.47
C GLN A 282 -37.00 -56.92 -81.66
N LYS A 283 -36.60 -57.62 -80.60
CA LYS A 283 -36.30 -59.07 -80.65
C LYS A 283 -37.53 -59.88 -81.07
N GLN A 284 -38.70 -59.56 -80.51
CA GLN A 284 -39.94 -60.23 -80.86
C GLN A 284 -40.29 -60.03 -82.34
N LYS A 285 -40.17 -58.80 -82.84
CA LYS A 285 -40.40 -58.46 -84.25
C LYS A 285 -39.41 -59.16 -85.18
N HIS A 286 -38.14 -59.26 -84.78
CA HIS A 286 -37.12 -59.99 -85.55
C HIS A 286 -37.43 -61.49 -85.64
N ILE A 287 -37.83 -62.12 -84.52
CA ILE A 287 -38.24 -63.52 -84.51
C ILE A 287 -39.48 -63.73 -85.39
N GLU A 288 -40.45 -62.82 -85.31
CA GLU A 288 -41.67 -62.88 -86.14
C GLU A 288 -41.33 -62.73 -87.63
N GLU A 289 -40.44 -61.81 -87.99
CA GLU A 289 -39.94 -61.63 -89.37
C GLU A 289 -39.17 -62.86 -89.87
N GLU A 290 -38.32 -63.49 -89.04
CA GLU A 290 -37.61 -64.72 -89.38
C GLU A 290 -38.57 -65.90 -89.60
N VAL A 291 -39.59 -66.05 -88.73
CA VAL A 291 -40.63 -67.08 -88.90
C VAL A 291 -41.41 -66.86 -90.20
N LEU A 292 -41.78 -65.61 -90.50
CA LEU A 292 -42.46 -65.27 -91.75
C LEU A 292 -41.59 -65.57 -92.97
N ALA A 293 -40.29 -65.27 -92.89
CA ALA A 293 -39.32 -65.59 -93.94
C ALA A 293 -39.20 -67.10 -94.15
N MET A 294 -39.10 -67.89 -93.09
CA MET A 294 -39.08 -69.37 -93.17
C MET A 294 -40.35 -69.92 -93.83
N ILE A 295 -41.55 -69.44 -93.45
CA ILE A 295 -42.82 -69.86 -94.07
C ILE A 295 -42.83 -69.52 -95.57
N ASN A 296 -42.36 -68.33 -95.95
CA ASN A 296 -42.34 -67.92 -97.34
C ASN A 296 -41.31 -68.72 -98.17
N GLU A 297 -40.17 -69.06 -97.57
CA GLU A 297 -39.15 -69.90 -98.19
C GLU A 297 -39.62 -71.35 -98.35
N GLU A 298 -40.33 -71.90 -97.37
CA GLU A 298 -41.03 -73.19 -97.46
C GLU A 298 -42.04 -73.18 -98.61
N ARG A 299 -42.90 -72.15 -98.68
CA ARG A 299 -43.88 -72.00 -99.77
C ARG A 299 -43.21 -71.89 -101.15
N LYS A 300 -42.09 -71.14 -101.26
CA LYS A 300 -41.31 -71.06 -102.50
C LYS A 300 -40.69 -72.41 -102.86
N ARG A 301 -40.20 -73.18 -101.88
CA ARG A 301 -39.68 -74.54 -102.09
C ARG A 301 -40.79 -75.45 -102.63
N GLU A 302 -41.95 -75.44 -101.99
CA GLU A 302 -43.13 -76.19 -102.47
C GLU A 302 -43.57 -75.76 -103.87
N GLU A 303 -43.61 -74.46 -104.18
CA GLU A 303 -43.98 -73.98 -105.51
C GLU A 303 -42.96 -74.39 -106.58
N ASN A 304 -41.66 -74.28 -106.27
CA ASN A 304 -40.60 -74.75 -107.15
C ASN A 304 -40.65 -76.26 -107.36
N GLU A 305 -40.97 -77.04 -106.33
CA GLU A 305 -41.17 -78.48 -106.42
C GLU A 305 -42.38 -78.81 -107.30
N ARG A 306 -43.52 -78.13 -107.11
CA ARG A 306 -44.69 -78.26 -108.00
C ARG A 306 -44.37 -77.88 -109.45
N ARG A 307 -43.61 -76.80 -109.67
CA ARG A 307 -43.14 -76.41 -111.02
C ARG A 307 -42.26 -77.50 -111.63
N ARG A 308 -41.34 -78.09 -110.85
CA ARG A 308 -40.52 -79.23 -111.29
C ARG A 308 -41.38 -80.45 -111.63
N GLU A 309 -42.40 -80.76 -110.83
CA GLU A 309 -43.34 -81.85 -111.14
C GLU A 309 -44.13 -81.61 -112.43
N ILE A 310 -44.61 -80.38 -112.66
CA ILE A 310 -45.34 -80.02 -113.89
C ILE A 310 -44.41 -80.16 -115.10
N ILE A 311 -43.19 -79.64 -115.03
CA ILE A 311 -42.17 -79.79 -116.09
C ILE A 311 -41.86 -81.27 -116.33
N ALA A 312 -41.71 -82.09 -115.28
CA ALA A 312 -41.49 -83.54 -115.42
C ALA A 312 -42.68 -84.24 -116.10
N LYS A 313 -43.91 -83.81 -115.80
CA LYS A 313 -45.14 -84.30 -116.45
C LYS A 313 -45.25 -83.84 -117.91
N GLU A 314 -44.85 -82.61 -118.25
CA GLU A 314 -44.80 -82.11 -119.63
C GLU A 314 -43.71 -82.79 -120.47
N ILE A 315 -42.50 -82.98 -119.92
CA ILE A 315 -41.42 -83.75 -120.57
C ILE A 315 -41.88 -85.20 -120.82
N SER A 316 -42.61 -85.81 -119.90
CA SER A 316 -43.20 -87.15 -120.11
C SER A 316 -44.29 -87.17 -121.19
N ARG A 317 -45.04 -86.07 -121.39
CA ARG A 317 -46.02 -85.95 -122.48
C ARG A 317 -45.37 -85.73 -123.85
N PHE A 318 -44.25 -85.01 -123.91
CA PHE A 318 -43.53 -84.77 -125.16
C PHE A 318 -42.74 -85.99 -125.66
N ARG A 319 -42.42 -86.95 -124.79
CA ARG A 319 -41.70 -88.19 -125.15
C ARG A 319 -42.59 -89.28 -125.74
N ASN A 320 -43.92 -89.08 -125.76
CA ASN A 320 -44.93 -90.01 -126.29
C ASN A 320 -45.66 -89.46 -127.54
N ARG A 321 -45.01 -88.58 -128.33
CA ARG A 321 -45.48 -88.11 -129.64
C ARG A 321 -44.58 -88.59 -130.76
#